data_AF-A0A538SL65-F1
#
_entry.id   AF-A0A538SL65-F1
#
_cell.length_a   1.000
_cell.length_b   1.000
_cell.length_c   1.000
_cell.angle_alpha   90.00
_cell.angle_beta   90.00
_cell.angle_gamma   90.00
#
_symmetry.space_group_name_H-M   'P 1'
#
loop_
_entity.id
_entity.type
_entity.pdbx_description
1 polymer ?
#
loop_
_entity_poly.entity_id
_entity_poly.type
_entity_poly.pdbx_seq_one_letter_code
_entity_poly.pdbx_strand_id
1 'polypeptide(L)'
;MPSLQCHFCGAPVAIGEPIPRDGECESCGHDLRCCRNCRHWDPRYNNECAETMADPVEDKTRRNFCEYFYLNRAPFAAAAPTQAHESDARSKLAGLFKGAPPQESGTREKRGKLLGDRPPSAKRSDALERLDALFRKKSDPENEKKADE
;
A
#
# COMPACT_ATOMS: atom_id res chain seq x y z
N MET A 1 8.30 7.13 27.17
CA MET A 1 6.85 6.83 27.34
C MET A 1 6.23 6.88 25.96
N PRO A 2 5.44 5.88 25.52
CA PRO A 2 4.84 5.93 24.21
C PRO A 2 3.83 7.10 24.19
N SER A 3 4.21 8.18 23.53
CA SER A 3 3.25 9.20 23.10
C SER A 3 2.33 8.54 22.08
N LEU A 4 1.02 8.75 22.22
CA LEU A 4 0.06 8.44 21.16
C LEU A 4 0.53 9.11 19.86
N GLN A 5 0.38 8.47 18.70
CA GLN A 5 0.90 8.98 17.43
C GLN A 5 -0.17 8.96 16.35
N CYS A 6 -0.08 9.92 15.43
CA CYS A 6 -0.88 9.89 14.21
C CYS A 6 -0.28 8.89 13.22
N HIS A 7 -1.07 7.94 12.72
CA HIS A 7 -0.67 7.01 11.65
C HIS A 7 -0.17 7.74 10.40
N PHE A 8 -0.76 8.89 10.06
CA PHE A 8 -0.48 9.56 8.80
C PHE A 8 0.86 10.30 8.80
N CYS A 9 1.14 11.09 9.83
CA CYS A 9 2.35 11.93 9.90
C CYS A 9 3.36 11.50 10.97
N GLY A 10 3.02 10.55 11.85
CA GLY A 10 3.87 10.12 12.96
C GLY A 10 3.96 11.10 14.12
N ALA A 11 3.33 12.28 14.02
CA ALA A 11 3.38 13.30 15.08
C ALA A 11 2.71 12.79 16.37
N PRO A 12 3.21 13.21 17.54
CA PRO A 12 2.58 12.88 18.81
C PRO A 12 1.20 13.52 18.91
N VAL A 13 0.22 12.77 19.40
CA VAL A 13 -1.13 13.24 19.65
C VAL A 13 -1.18 13.78 21.08
N ALA A 14 -1.46 15.07 21.22
CA ALA A 14 -1.55 15.76 22.52
C ALA A 14 -2.92 15.59 23.22
N ILE A 15 -3.94 15.11 22.49
CA ILE A 15 -5.31 14.96 22.99
C ILE A 15 -5.39 13.78 23.97
N GLY A 16 -6.02 14.01 25.13
CA GLY A 16 -6.29 12.98 26.13
C GLY A 16 -7.33 11.96 25.66
N GLU A 17 -7.21 10.71 26.14
CA GLU A 17 -8.23 9.69 25.88
C GLU A 17 -9.48 9.91 26.75
N PRO A 18 -10.69 9.65 26.23
CA PRO A 18 -10.99 9.12 24.91
C PRO A 18 -10.87 10.17 23.81
N ILE A 19 -10.36 9.78 22.64
CA ILE A 19 -10.27 10.68 21.47
C ILE A 19 -11.69 11.07 21.04
N PRO A 20 -12.00 12.38 20.96
CA PRO A 20 -13.31 12.85 20.55
C PRO A 20 -13.63 12.40 19.12
N ARG A 21 -14.91 12.35 18.76
CA ARG A 21 -15.36 11.87 17.44
C ARG A 21 -14.80 12.72 16.31
N ASP A 22 -14.60 14.00 16.57
CA ASP A 22 -14.04 15.01 15.70
C ASP A 22 -12.57 15.34 15.99
N GLY A 23 -11.89 14.49 16.74
CA GLY A 23 -10.46 14.67 17.02
C GLY A 23 -9.63 14.62 15.75
N GLU A 24 -8.89 15.70 15.49
CA GLU A 24 -7.98 15.85 14.36
C GLU A 24 -6.54 16.03 14.86
N CYS A 25 -5.57 15.62 14.03
CA CYS A 25 -4.16 15.79 14.36
C CYS A 25 -3.75 17.25 14.23
N GLU A 26 -3.19 17.84 15.29
CA GLU A 26 -2.71 19.22 15.30
C GLU A 26 -1.61 19.50 14.26
N SER A 27 -0.88 18.48 13.81
CA SER A 27 0.21 18.65 12.84
C SER A 27 -0.22 18.52 11.37
N CYS A 28 -1.23 17.71 11.06
CA CYS A 28 -1.59 17.42 9.66
C CYS A 28 -3.09 17.55 9.35
N GLY A 29 -3.94 17.83 10.36
CA GLY A 29 -5.38 17.96 10.21
C GLY A 29 -6.11 16.64 9.90
N HIS A 30 -5.42 15.50 9.92
CA HIS A 30 -6.04 14.22 9.61
C HIS A 30 -6.87 13.72 10.80
N ASP A 31 -7.97 13.03 10.51
CA ASP A 31 -8.83 12.43 11.53
C ASP A 31 -8.03 11.46 12.40
N LEU A 32 -8.03 11.68 13.71
CA LEU A 32 -7.39 10.77 14.65
C LEU A 32 -8.23 9.52 14.87
N ARG A 33 -9.55 9.64 14.77
CA ARG A 33 -10.50 8.53 14.90
C ARG A 33 -10.73 7.82 13.57
N CYS A 34 -9.69 7.20 13.02
CA CYS A 34 -9.76 6.37 11.82
C CYS A 34 -9.33 4.93 12.10
N CYS A 35 -9.72 3.96 11.26
CA CYS A 35 -9.39 2.56 11.49
C CYS A 35 -7.88 2.35 11.59
N ARG A 36 -7.10 2.99 10.73
CA ARG A 36 -5.62 2.88 10.74
C ARG A 36 -4.94 3.37 12.02
N ASN A 37 -5.62 4.24 12.78
CA ASN A 37 -5.16 4.70 14.09
C ASN A 37 -5.63 3.81 15.24
N CYS A 38 -6.52 2.85 14.99
CA CYS A 38 -7.06 1.96 16.00
C CYS A 38 -6.07 0.86 16.37
N ARG A 39 -6.02 0.45 17.64
CA ARG A 39 -5.25 -0.71 18.11
C ARG A 39 -5.73 -2.04 17.50
N HIS A 40 -6.97 -2.10 17.03
CA HIS A 40 -7.60 -3.29 16.46
C HIS A 40 -7.37 -3.43 14.95
N TRP A 41 -6.73 -2.45 14.32
CA TRP A 41 -6.41 -2.50 12.89
C TRP A 41 -5.40 -3.59 12.60
N ASP A 42 -5.79 -4.54 11.76
CA ASP A 42 -4.88 -5.57 11.26
C ASP A 42 -5.26 -5.93 9.81
N PRO A 43 -4.40 -5.63 8.81
CA PRO A 43 -4.68 -5.90 7.40
C PRO A 43 -4.77 -7.39 7.05
N ARG A 44 -4.50 -8.29 8.00
CA ARG A 44 -4.62 -9.75 7.80
C ARG A 44 -6.06 -10.25 7.93
N TYR A 45 -6.95 -9.45 8.52
CA TYR A 45 -8.37 -9.80 8.69
C TYR A 45 -9.19 -9.35 7.47
N ASN A 46 -10.31 -10.04 7.21
CA ASN A 46 -11.16 -9.78 6.04
C ASN A 46 -11.73 -8.35 5.98
N ASN A 47 -12.07 -7.78 7.14
CA ASN A 47 -12.55 -6.42 7.34
C ASN A 47 -11.44 -5.49 7.85
N GLU A 48 -10.20 -5.98 7.88
CA GLU A 48 -9.01 -5.31 8.38
C GLU A 48 -9.12 -4.91 9.87
N CYS A 49 -9.92 -5.64 10.64
CA CYS A 49 -10.14 -5.42 12.07
C CYS A 49 -10.07 -6.74 12.85
N ALA A 50 -9.30 -6.78 13.92
CA ALA A 50 -9.20 -7.92 14.82
C ALA A 50 -10.41 -8.07 15.77
N GLU A 51 -11.21 -7.01 15.94
CA GLU A 51 -12.45 -7.06 16.71
C GLU A 51 -13.60 -7.58 15.85
N THR A 52 -14.12 -8.76 16.20
CA THR A 52 -15.13 -9.47 15.39
C THR A 52 -16.53 -8.88 15.50
N MET A 53 -16.83 -8.18 16.60
CA MET A 53 -18.14 -7.55 16.81
C MET A 53 -18.21 -6.11 16.27
N ALA A 54 -17.10 -5.58 15.74
CA ALA A 54 -17.06 -4.23 15.19
C ALA A 54 -17.70 -4.17 13.81
N ASP A 55 -18.54 -3.15 13.59
CA ASP A 55 -19.10 -2.88 12.28
C ASP A 55 -17.99 -2.58 11.24
N PRO A 56 -18.08 -3.15 10.03
CA PRO A 56 -17.10 -2.89 8.99
C PRO A 56 -17.18 -1.42 8.53
N VAL A 57 -16.03 -0.75 8.55
CA VAL A 57 -15.87 0.61 8.02
C VAL A 57 -15.37 0.55 6.58
N GLU A 58 -15.94 1.32 5.66
CA GLU A 58 -15.51 1.34 4.25
C GLU A 58 -14.18 2.09 4.08
N ASP A 59 -14.12 3.36 4.49
CA ASP A 59 -12.88 4.15 4.44
C ASP A 59 -12.11 4.04 5.77
N LYS A 60 -10.96 3.37 5.71
CA LYS A 60 -10.12 3.09 6.87
C LYS A 60 -9.25 4.26 7.31
N THR A 61 -9.11 5.26 6.45
CA THR A 61 -8.29 6.45 6.66
C THR A 61 -9.12 7.64 7.16
N ARG A 62 -10.43 7.66 6.89
CA ARG A 62 -11.33 8.72 7.34
C ARG A 62 -11.91 8.45 8.72
N ARG A 63 -12.54 9.48 9.28
CA ARG A 63 -13.31 9.43 10.53
C ARG A 63 -14.28 8.24 10.54
N ASN A 64 -14.19 7.42 11.59
CA ASN A 64 -15.12 6.34 11.85
C ASN A 64 -15.98 6.59 13.09
N PHE A 65 -17.12 5.92 13.13
CA PHE A 65 -18.06 5.96 14.26
C PHE A 65 -18.01 4.69 15.12
N CYS A 66 -17.04 3.82 14.88
CA CYS A 66 -16.86 2.57 15.61
C CYS A 66 -16.79 2.81 17.13
N GLU A 67 -17.57 2.05 17.89
CA GLU A 67 -17.61 2.11 19.35
C GLU A 67 -16.41 1.40 19.98
N TYR A 68 -15.86 0.39 19.30
CA TYR A 68 -14.66 -0.35 19.70
C TYR A 68 -13.34 0.38 19.41
N PHE A 69 -13.40 1.66 18.99
CA PHE A 69 -12.20 2.42 18.67
C PHE A 69 -11.37 2.72 19.93
N TYR A 70 -10.10 2.33 19.89
CA TYR A 70 -9.08 2.74 20.85
C TYR A 70 -7.81 3.12 20.10
N LEU A 71 -7.24 4.29 20.40
CA LEU A 71 -6.04 4.76 19.72
C LEU A 71 -4.87 3.80 19.98
N ASN A 72 -4.09 3.52 18.94
CA ASN A 72 -2.93 2.65 19.05
C ASN A 72 -1.86 3.30 19.94
N ARG A 73 -1.45 2.59 20.99
CA ARG A 73 -0.37 3.03 21.90
C ARG A 73 1.01 2.63 21.41
N ALA A 74 1.09 1.67 20.48
CA ALA A 74 2.36 1.32 19.88
C ALA A 74 2.81 2.45 18.95
N PRO A 75 4.08 2.87 18.99
CA PRO A 75 4.58 3.83 18.03
C PRO A 75 4.43 3.25 16.62
N PHE A 76 3.96 4.06 15.68
CA PHE A 76 4.06 3.71 14.28
C PHE A 76 5.54 3.72 13.92
N ALA A 77 5.96 2.83 13.02
CA ALA A 77 7.33 2.76 12.52
C ALA A 77 7.62 3.98 11.62
N ALA A 78 7.69 5.15 12.23
CA ALA A 78 7.86 6.45 11.59
C ALA A 78 8.80 7.32 12.44
N ALA A 79 9.91 6.75 12.92
CA ALA A 79 11.11 7.55 12.92
C ALA A 79 11.62 7.52 11.48
N ALA A 80 11.71 8.69 10.82
CA ALA A 80 12.50 8.79 9.60
C ALA A 80 13.86 8.14 9.89
N PRO A 81 14.36 7.21 9.05
CA PRO A 81 15.62 6.56 9.31
C PRO A 81 16.68 7.64 9.43
N THR A 82 17.25 7.78 10.63
CA THR A 82 18.44 8.62 10.79
C THR A 82 19.55 8.01 9.94
N GLN A 83 20.50 8.81 9.47
CA GLN A 83 21.65 8.27 8.72
C GLN A 83 22.37 7.15 9.48
N ALA A 84 22.35 7.20 10.82
CA ALA A 84 22.83 6.15 11.70
C ALA A 84 21.99 4.86 11.64
N HIS A 85 20.66 4.97 11.55
CA HIS A 85 19.79 3.81 11.40
C HIS A 85 19.93 3.16 10.02
N GLU A 86 20.11 3.97 8.97
CA GLU A 86 20.33 3.47 7.60
C GLU A 86 21.67 2.71 7.48
N SER A 87 22.74 3.25 8.06
CA SER A 87 24.06 2.60 8.02
C SER A 87 24.12 1.31 8.86
N ASP A 88 23.44 1.28 10.01
CA ASP A 88 23.30 0.07 10.84
C ASP A 88 22.47 -1.02 10.15
N ALA A 89 21.33 -0.64 9.55
CA ALA A 89 20.50 -1.58 8.78
C ALA A 89 21.27 -2.18 7.59
N ARG A 90 22.02 -1.35 6.83
CA ARG A 90 22.89 -1.82 5.74
C ARG A 90 23.96 -2.78 6.22
N SER A 91 24.60 -2.49 7.35
CA SER A 91 25.67 -3.32 7.92
C SER A 91 25.14 -4.68 8.39
N LYS A 92 23.99 -4.71 9.07
CA LYS A 92 23.32 -5.95 9.48
C LYS A 92 22.88 -6.78 8.29
N LEU A 93 22.31 -6.13 7.26
CA LEU A 93 21.94 -6.80 6.01
C LEU A 93 23.16 -7.43 5.34
N ALA A 94 24.25 -6.69 5.19
CA ALA A 94 25.51 -7.23 4.66
C ALA A 94 26.06 -8.40 5.50
N GLY A 95 25.86 -8.36 6.81
CA GLY A 95 26.22 -9.43 7.74
C GLY A 95 25.40 -10.72 7.53
N LEU A 96 24.14 -10.61 7.13
CA LEU A 96 23.28 -11.77 6.82
C LEU A 96 23.61 -12.40 5.47
N PHE A 97 24.08 -11.60 4.50
CA PHE A 97 24.36 -12.03 3.12
C PHE A 97 25.86 -12.22 2.84
N LYS A 98 26.70 -12.51 3.84
CA LYS A 98 28.13 -12.77 3.65
C LYS A 98 28.35 -13.86 2.59
N GLY A 99 28.61 -13.42 1.36
CA GLY A 99 28.69 -14.24 0.14
C GLY A 99 28.18 -13.54 -1.14
N ALA A 100 27.34 -12.50 -1.05
CA ALA A 100 26.89 -11.76 -2.23
C ALA A 100 27.19 -10.25 -2.09
N PRO A 101 28.06 -9.66 -2.94
CA PRO A 101 28.18 -8.22 -2.99
C PRO A 101 26.85 -7.60 -3.45
N PRO A 102 26.59 -6.31 -3.16
CA PRO A 102 25.47 -5.59 -3.76
C PRO A 102 25.62 -5.68 -5.28
N GLN A 103 24.84 -6.55 -5.91
CA GLN A 103 24.80 -6.62 -7.36
C GLN A 103 24.04 -5.38 -7.80
N GLU A 104 24.78 -4.38 -8.27
CA GLU A 104 24.24 -3.36 -9.15
C GLU A 104 23.27 -4.03 -10.12
N SER A 105 22.05 -3.48 -10.18
CA SER A 105 21.01 -3.76 -11.17
C SER A 105 21.50 -4.70 -12.27
N GLY A 106 21.16 -6.00 -12.14
CA GLY A 106 21.66 -7.03 -13.02
C GLY A 106 21.68 -6.54 -14.46
N THR A 107 22.87 -6.45 -15.04
CA THR A 107 23.06 -5.96 -16.41
C THR A 107 22.03 -6.61 -17.30
N ARG A 108 21.38 -5.80 -18.15
CA ARG A 108 20.35 -6.22 -19.11
C ARG A 108 20.71 -7.54 -19.82
N GLU A 109 22.00 -7.75 -20.03
CA GLU A 109 22.64 -8.96 -20.56
C GLU A 109 22.38 -10.25 -19.76
N LYS A 110 22.47 -10.23 -18.42
CA LYS A 110 22.14 -11.41 -17.58
C LYS A 110 20.65 -11.75 -17.63
N ARG A 111 19.78 -10.74 -17.70
CA ARG A 111 18.33 -10.94 -17.89
C ARG A 111 18.01 -11.47 -19.29
N GLY A 112 18.66 -10.97 -20.33
CA GLY A 112 18.50 -11.45 -21.71
C GLY A 112 18.88 -12.92 -21.87
N LYS A 113 19.96 -13.36 -21.20
CA LYS A 113 20.38 -14.77 -21.19
C LYS A 113 19.39 -15.72 -20.50
N LEU A 114 18.68 -15.26 -19.46
CA LEU A 114 17.76 -16.07 -18.66
C LEU A 114 16.31 -16.05 -19.18
N LEU A 115 15.84 -14.90 -19.69
CA LEU A 115 14.45 -14.68 -20.07
C LEU A 115 14.26 -14.42 -21.58
N GLY A 116 15.35 -14.47 -22.36
CA GLY A 116 15.37 -14.05 -23.75
C GLY A 116 15.44 -12.52 -23.87
N ASP A 117 16.27 -12.03 -24.79
CA ASP A 117 16.29 -10.61 -25.12
C ASP A 117 14.95 -10.18 -25.74
N ARG A 118 14.47 -8.99 -25.37
CA ARG A 118 13.33 -8.36 -26.04
C ARG A 118 13.68 -8.25 -27.53
N PRO A 119 12.94 -8.91 -28.43
CA PRO A 119 13.24 -8.80 -29.85
C PRO A 119 13.13 -7.33 -30.27
N PRO A 120 14.04 -6.84 -31.14
CA PRO A 120 13.90 -5.52 -31.73
C PRO A 120 12.56 -5.45 -32.45
N SER A 121 11.92 -4.28 -32.46
CA SER A 121 10.57 -4.08 -33.01
C SER A 121 10.49 -4.49 -34.49
N ALA A 122 10.25 -5.77 -34.72
CA ALA A 122 9.91 -6.36 -35.99
C ALA A 122 8.40 -6.62 -35.98
N LYS A 123 7.82 -6.54 -37.18
CA LYS A 123 6.38 -6.54 -37.49
C LYS A 123 5.57 -7.51 -36.62
N ARG A 124 4.34 -7.08 -36.27
CA ARG A 124 3.33 -7.78 -35.47
C ARG A 124 3.38 -9.30 -35.76
N SER A 125 3.79 -10.09 -34.78
CA SER A 125 3.95 -11.54 -34.96
C SER A 125 2.60 -12.20 -35.23
N ASP A 126 2.58 -13.25 -36.05
CA ASP A 126 1.42 -14.11 -36.35
C ASP A 126 0.62 -14.53 -35.09
N ALA A 127 1.29 -14.71 -33.95
CA ALA A 127 0.66 -14.98 -32.66
C ALA A 127 -0.26 -13.85 -32.16
N LEU A 128 0.12 -12.58 -32.36
CA LEU A 128 -0.71 -11.41 -32.02
C LEU A 128 -1.92 -11.29 -32.96
N GLU A 129 -1.75 -11.71 -34.22
CA GLU A 129 -2.82 -11.68 -35.22
C GLU A 129 -3.87 -12.78 -34.94
N ARG A 130 -3.42 -13.98 -34.53
CA ARG A 130 -4.30 -15.05 -34.05
C ARG A 130 -5.06 -14.65 -32.78
N LEU A 131 -4.41 -13.93 -31.86
CA LEU A 131 -5.07 -13.42 -30.65
C LEU A 131 -6.14 -12.39 -31.00
N ASP A 132 -5.86 -11.42 -31.88
CA ASP A 132 -6.87 -10.46 -32.35
C ASP A 132 -8.06 -11.16 -33.05
N ALA A 133 -7.79 -12.21 -33.84
CA ALA A 133 -8.86 -12.99 -34.48
C ALA A 133 -9.73 -13.75 -33.46
N LEU A 134 -9.14 -14.26 -32.39
CA LEU A 134 -9.84 -14.91 -31.28
C LEU A 134 -10.69 -13.93 -30.46
N PHE A 135 -10.21 -12.69 -30.29
CA PHE A 135 -10.86 -11.68 -29.44
C PHE A 135 -11.65 -10.60 -30.21
N ARG A 136 -11.76 -10.70 -31.54
CA ARG A 136 -12.67 -9.85 -32.33
C ARG A 136 -14.11 -10.25 -32.06
N LYS A 137 -14.60 -9.80 -30.91
CA LYS A 137 -16.00 -9.78 -30.50
C LYS A 137 -16.80 -9.14 -31.65
N LYS A 138 -17.78 -9.88 -32.18
CA LYS A 138 -18.87 -9.32 -33.01
C LYS A 138 -19.32 -8.03 -32.32
N SER A 139 -19.24 -6.90 -33.03
CA SER A 139 -19.97 -5.71 -32.65
C SER A 139 -21.44 -6.11 -32.49
N ASP A 140 -21.95 -5.99 -31.27
CA ASP A 140 -23.37 -6.17 -30.96
C ASP A 140 -24.15 -5.15 -31.82
N PRO A 141 -25.13 -5.57 -32.64
CA PRO A 141 -25.87 -4.67 -33.53
C PRO A 141 -26.82 -3.71 -32.80
N GLU A 142 -26.80 -3.67 -31.47
CA GLU A 142 -27.71 -2.84 -30.66
C GLU A 142 -27.16 -1.43 -30.35
N ASN A 143 -25.90 -1.12 -30.67
CA ASN A 143 -25.32 0.20 -30.38
C ASN A 143 -25.19 1.16 -31.59
N GLU A 144 -25.64 0.75 -32.79
CA GLU A 144 -25.71 1.66 -33.96
C GLU A 144 -27.02 2.46 -34.04
N LYS A 145 -28.02 2.20 -33.19
CA LYS A 145 -29.30 2.93 -33.18
C LYS A 145 -29.38 4.11 -32.19
N LYS A 146 -28.27 4.54 -31.60
CA LYS A 146 -28.22 5.69 -30.68
C LYS A 146 -27.35 6.86 -31.16
N ALA A 147 -26.95 6.87 -32.43
CA ALA A 147 -26.16 7.94 -33.03
C ALA A 147 -26.95 8.83 -34.01
N ASP A 148 -28.22 8.50 -34.30
CA ASP A 148 -29.13 9.30 -35.12
C ASP A 148 -30.46 9.52 -34.39
N GLU A 149 -30.42 10.21 -33.24
CA GLU A 149 -31.55 11.01 -32.72
C GLU A 149 -31.04 12.17 -31.84
#